data_AF-A0A0B2UIC2-F1
#
_entry.id   AF-A0A0B2UIC2-F1
#
_cell.length_a   1.000
_cell.length_b   1.000
_cell.length_c   1.000
_cell.angle_alpha   90.00
_cell.angle_beta   90.00
_cell.angle_gamma   90.00
#
_symmetry.space_group_name_H-M   'P 1'
#
loop_
_entity.id
_entity.type
_entity.pdbx_description
1 polymer ?
#
loop_
_entity_poly.entity_id
_entity_poly.type
_entity_poly.pdbx_seq_one_letter_code
_entity_poly.pdbx_strand_id
1 'polypeptide(L)'
;MDILNKVLRDPSVCQVQPGEVSIAGKPVISGQTVKFIGTETKEYTLEQVLFYLMNRTEKYTTYMSLCRERGIGKIYYTDQKIIIEEIENFKETTVSVEVDGPEFRYIGQQDYGYLESVCKKEGMRGGFYYMVVPQSVSSPVNLCNIRVFLDNGQCLVNVGISEANRVEIKFMGYDVVVVDDVKGFTSEDWRRVVCVFLDGSKWQINEWSVKDLAEIFDTIPTFYLSRGNQHEGQFVRSYNVRKIQVRDGAISKSDLDVIQEKVRGCVLNK
;
A
#
# COMPACT_ATOMS: atom_id res chain seq x y z
N MET A 1 19.21 10.72 18.05
CA MET A 1 19.84 11.94 17.51
C MET A 1 18.85 13.11 17.42
N ASP A 2 17.60 12.91 17.00
CA ASP A 2 16.58 13.99 16.94
C ASP A 2 16.34 14.74 18.25
N ILE A 3 16.35 14.00 19.36
CA ILE A 3 16.20 14.54 20.70
C ILE A 3 17.36 15.51 21.00
N LEU A 4 18.60 15.13 20.64
CA LEU A 4 19.78 15.97 20.83
C LEU A 4 19.75 17.19 19.91
N ASN A 5 19.28 17.06 18.67
CA ASN A 5 19.13 18.19 17.75
C ASN A 5 18.05 19.18 18.23
N LYS A 6 16.94 18.68 18.78
CA LYS A 6 15.91 19.53 19.41
C LYS A 6 16.47 20.32 20.59
N VAL A 7 17.24 19.68 21.46
CA VAL A 7 17.89 20.34 22.62
C VAL A 7 19.01 21.30 22.17
N LEU A 8 19.71 21.00 21.08
CA LEU A 8 20.71 21.89 20.49
C LEU A 8 20.07 23.19 19.94
N ARG A 9 18.85 23.12 19.41
CA ARG A 9 18.10 24.28 18.90
C ARG A 9 17.40 25.05 20.00
N ASP A 10 16.82 24.35 20.98
CA ASP A 10 16.13 24.96 22.12
C ASP A 10 16.54 24.28 23.44
N PRO A 11 17.50 24.87 24.18
CA PRO A 11 17.97 24.36 25.46
C PRO A 11 16.90 24.37 26.56
N SER A 12 15.82 25.15 26.42
CA SER A 12 14.77 25.30 27.45
C SER A 12 13.84 24.07 27.56
N VAL A 13 13.89 23.18 26.57
CA VAL A 13 13.06 21.98 26.45
C VAL A 13 13.57 20.81 27.30
N CYS A 14 14.79 20.92 27.83
CA CYS A 14 15.49 19.86 28.58
C CYS A 14 15.65 20.22 30.05
N GLN A 15 15.35 19.27 30.94
CA GLN A 15 15.69 19.34 32.36
C GLN A 15 16.53 18.11 32.72
N VAL A 16 17.75 18.36 33.21
CA VAL A 16 18.69 17.31 33.63
C VAL A 16 18.90 17.40 35.14
N GLN A 17 18.45 16.37 35.85
CA GLN A 17 18.76 16.11 37.25
C GLN A 17 19.58 14.82 37.38
N PRO A 18 20.37 14.63 38.46
CA PRO A 18 21.17 13.42 38.65
C PRO A 18 20.27 12.17 38.61
N GLY A 19 20.44 11.35 37.56
CA GLY A 19 19.67 10.12 37.38
C GLY A 19 18.31 10.28 36.69
N GLU A 20 17.75 11.48 36.59
CA GLU A 20 16.47 11.76 35.92
C GLU A 20 16.62 12.83 34.83
N VAL A 21 16.40 12.43 33.59
CA VAL A 21 16.42 13.33 32.43
C VAL A 21 15.01 13.43 31.87
N SER A 22 14.47 14.64 31.77
CA SER A 22 13.17 14.89 31.11
C SER A 22 13.31 15.85 29.94
N ILE A 23 12.72 15.48 28.81
CA ILE A 23 12.78 16.26 27.57
C ILE A 23 11.36 16.44 27.07
N ALA A 24 10.91 17.69 26.95
CA ALA A 24 9.52 18.04 26.60
C ALA A 24 8.47 17.31 27.47
N GLY A 25 8.75 17.11 28.77
CA GLY A 25 7.85 16.44 29.72
C GLY A 25 7.85 14.90 29.67
N LYS A 26 8.71 14.27 28.87
CA LYS A 26 8.85 12.80 28.82
C LYS A 26 10.12 12.34 29.55
N PRO A 27 10.06 11.32 30.44
CA PRO A 27 11.24 10.76 31.08
C PRO A 27 12.06 9.96 30.07
N VAL A 28 13.38 10.17 30.08
CA VAL A 28 14.36 9.50 29.20
C VAL A 28 15.38 8.78 30.06
N ILE A 29 15.81 7.59 29.60
CA ILE A 29 16.80 6.76 30.31
C ILE A 29 18.15 7.47 30.32
N SER A 30 18.59 7.92 31.50
CA SER A 30 19.80 8.73 31.73
C SER A 30 21.11 7.99 31.44
N GLY A 31 21.15 6.67 31.70
CA GLY A 31 22.34 5.82 31.56
C GLY A 31 22.64 5.32 30.15
N GLN A 32 21.92 5.76 29.12
CA GLN A 32 22.16 5.30 27.75
C GLN A 32 23.48 5.87 27.21
N THR A 33 24.39 5.01 26.75
CA THR A 33 25.64 5.42 26.11
C THR A 33 25.40 5.90 24.67
N VAL A 34 25.98 7.04 24.31
CA VAL A 34 25.96 7.63 22.97
C VAL A 34 27.38 7.61 22.40
N LYS A 35 27.54 7.03 21.22
CA LYS A 35 28.83 6.97 20.51
C LYS A 35 28.84 8.01 19.39
N PHE A 36 29.88 8.82 19.34
CA PHE A 36 30.11 9.83 18.30
C PHE A 36 31.27 9.39 17.41
N ILE A 37 31.11 9.53 16.10
CA ILE A 37 32.11 9.22 15.08
C ILE A 37 33.33 10.15 15.30
N GLY A 38 34.48 9.56 15.65
CA GLY A 38 35.71 10.31 16.00
C GLY A 38 36.01 10.39 17.50
N THR A 39 35.12 9.89 18.36
CA THR A 39 35.36 9.72 19.81
C THR A 39 35.67 8.27 20.18
N GLU A 40 36.27 7.50 19.27
CA GLU A 40 36.43 6.03 19.38
C GLU A 40 37.09 5.52 20.67
N THR A 41 37.85 6.39 21.36
CA THR A 41 38.54 6.07 22.61
C THR A 41 37.72 6.34 23.88
N LYS A 42 36.59 7.03 23.79
CA LYS A 42 35.80 7.49 24.94
C LYS A 42 34.31 7.34 24.69
N GLU A 43 33.59 6.79 25.66
CA GLU A 43 32.14 6.66 25.61
C GLU A 43 31.48 7.71 26.51
N TYR A 44 30.44 8.37 26.00
CA TYR A 44 29.69 9.39 26.73
C TYR A 44 28.27 8.92 27.00
N THR A 45 27.70 9.31 28.13
CA THR A 45 26.27 9.04 28.42
C THR A 45 25.39 10.15 27.90
N LEU A 46 24.12 9.83 27.65
CA LEU A 46 23.12 10.77 27.18
C LEU A 46 22.97 11.96 28.15
N GLU A 47 23.04 11.71 29.45
CA GLU A 47 23.07 12.73 30.50
C GLU A 47 24.22 13.72 30.33
N GLN A 48 25.43 13.25 30.03
CA GLN A 48 26.62 14.08 29.83
C GLN A 48 26.47 14.98 28.60
N VAL A 49 25.97 14.40 27.50
CA VAL A 49 25.75 15.12 26.24
C VAL A 49 24.69 16.19 26.40
N LEU A 50 23.54 15.87 26.99
CA LEU A 50 22.46 16.82 27.23
C LEU A 50 22.90 17.95 28.16
N PHE A 51 23.62 17.61 29.22
CA PHE A 51 24.15 18.59 30.15
C PHE A 51 25.14 19.56 29.49
N TYR A 52 25.98 19.05 28.58
CA TYR A 52 26.86 19.88 27.77
C TYR A 52 26.08 20.80 26.81
N LEU A 53 25.07 20.28 26.11
CA LEU A 53 24.24 21.06 25.18
C LEU A 53 23.52 22.23 25.88
N MET A 54 23.06 22.03 27.12
CA MET A 54 22.44 23.09 27.94
C MET A 54 23.41 24.19 28.35
N ASN A 55 24.69 23.86 28.53
CA ASN A 55 25.71 24.78 29.06
C ASN A 55 26.75 25.19 28.00
N ARG A 56 26.42 25.05 26.70
CA ARG A 56 27.36 25.32 25.60
C ARG A 56 27.88 26.75 25.53
N THR A 57 27.11 27.70 26.05
CA THR A 57 27.45 29.13 26.06
C THR A 57 28.45 29.48 27.16
N GLU A 58 28.60 28.61 28.15
CA GLU A 58 29.51 28.80 29.26
C GLU A 58 30.94 28.43 28.89
N LYS A 59 31.91 29.13 29.48
CA LYS A 59 33.32 28.78 29.32
C LYS A 59 33.57 27.38 29.89
N TYR A 60 34.48 26.63 29.27
CA TYR A 60 34.81 25.27 29.68
C TYR A 60 35.16 25.14 31.18
N THR A 61 35.82 26.15 31.75
CA THR A 61 36.15 26.22 33.18
C THR A 61 34.90 26.26 34.08
N THR A 62 33.86 26.98 33.66
CA THR A 62 32.59 27.07 34.38
C THR A 62 31.81 25.75 34.24
N TYR A 63 31.76 25.19 33.03
CA TYR A 63 31.15 23.88 32.75
C TYR A 63 31.75 22.77 33.62
N MET A 64 33.08 22.74 33.74
CA MET A 64 33.78 21.76 34.58
C MET A 64 33.37 21.82 36.06
N SER A 65 33.18 23.03 36.59
CA SER A 65 32.71 23.24 37.96
C SER A 65 31.26 22.76 38.12
N LEU A 66 30.40 23.06 37.15
CA LEU A 66 29.00 22.63 37.15
C LEU A 66 28.84 21.11 37.04
N CYS A 67 29.67 20.44 36.23
CA CYS A 67 29.75 18.98 36.17
C CYS A 67 30.10 18.37 37.52
N ARG A 68 31.10 18.95 38.22
CA ARG A 68 31.53 18.48 39.55
C ARG A 68 30.44 18.69 40.61
N GLU A 69 29.73 19.82 40.56
CA GLU A 69 28.65 20.14 41.50
C GLU A 69 27.46 19.19 41.35
N ARG A 70 27.10 18.85 40.10
CA ARG A 70 25.96 17.96 39.81
C ARG A 70 26.31 16.48 39.76
N GLY A 71 27.58 16.12 39.93
CA GLY A 71 28.06 14.73 39.85
C GLY A 71 27.97 14.12 38.45
N ILE A 72 27.87 14.95 37.40
CA ILE A 72 27.76 14.52 36.00
C ILE A 72 29.16 14.45 35.38
N GLY A 73 29.44 13.41 34.61
CA GLY A 73 30.72 13.30 33.89
C GLY A 73 30.94 14.45 32.91
N LYS A 74 32.20 14.87 32.76
CA LYS A 74 32.59 15.94 31.82
C LYS A 74 32.77 15.39 30.41
N ILE A 75 32.39 16.17 29.42
CA ILE A 75 32.82 15.99 28.02
C ILE A 75 34.16 16.70 27.83
N TYR A 76 35.13 16.01 27.22
CA TYR A 76 36.46 16.55 27.00
C TYR A 76 36.44 17.64 25.92
N TYR A 77 37.23 18.69 26.12
CA TYR A 77 37.33 19.82 25.20
C TYR A 77 37.63 19.43 23.74
N THR A 78 38.43 18.38 23.51
CA THR A 78 38.75 17.87 22.17
C THR A 78 37.53 17.33 21.42
N ASP A 79 36.55 16.83 22.16
CA ASP A 79 35.43 16.06 21.62
C ASP A 79 34.17 16.93 21.48
N GLN A 80 34.16 18.10 22.13
CA GLN A 80 33.07 19.09 22.09
C GLN A 80 32.67 19.50 20.67
N LYS A 81 33.67 19.85 19.85
CA LYS A 81 33.43 20.28 18.47
C LYS A 81 32.90 19.13 17.60
N ILE A 82 33.46 17.92 17.78
CA ILE A 82 33.07 16.72 17.06
C ILE A 82 31.60 16.38 17.34
N ILE A 83 31.22 16.40 18.63
CA ILE A 83 29.85 16.11 19.08
C ILE A 83 28.85 17.10 18.46
N ILE A 84 29.17 18.39 18.44
CA ILE A 84 28.30 19.41 17.85
C ILE A 84 28.16 19.19 16.35
N GLU A 85 29.28 19.07 15.62
CA GLU A 85 29.28 18.90 14.17
C GLU A 85 28.53 17.63 13.76
N GLU A 86 28.64 16.55 14.52
CA GLU A 86 27.90 15.31 14.25
C GLU A 86 26.40 15.46 14.51
N ILE A 87 25.98 16.14 15.58
CA ILE A 87 24.56 16.40 15.86
C ILE A 87 23.95 17.32 14.79
N GLU A 88 24.69 18.32 14.31
CA GLU A 88 24.24 19.26 13.28
C GLU A 88 24.16 18.62 11.88
N ASN A 89 25.15 17.80 11.53
CA ASN A 89 25.23 17.14 10.24
C ASN A 89 24.42 15.84 10.18
N PHE A 90 23.84 15.40 11.30
CA PHE A 90 22.96 14.24 11.33
C PHE A 90 21.68 14.54 10.54
N LYS A 91 21.66 14.06 9.28
CA LYS A 91 20.43 13.92 8.50
C LYS A 91 19.86 12.55 8.83
N GLU A 92 18.64 12.52 9.35
CA GLU A 92 17.90 11.28 9.56
C GLU A 92 17.81 10.56 8.22
N THR A 93 18.65 9.54 8.04
CA THR A 93 18.44 8.59 6.95
C THR A 93 17.36 7.68 7.51
N THR A 94 16.10 8.06 7.32
CA THR A 94 14.99 7.11 7.38
C THR A 94 15.25 6.09 6.29
N VAL A 95 16.07 5.09 6.60
CA VAL A 95 16.03 3.83 5.88
C VAL A 95 14.70 3.24 6.31
N SER A 96 13.67 3.51 5.51
CA SER A 96 12.47 2.70 5.50
C SER A 96 12.93 1.28 5.16
N VAL A 97 13.21 0.49 6.18
CA VAL A 97 13.32 -0.94 6.00
C VAL A 97 11.90 -1.40 5.76
N GLU A 98 11.52 -1.48 4.49
CA GLU A 98 10.40 -2.34 4.11
C GLU A 98 10.82 -3.75 4.53
N VAL A 99 10.16 -4.27 5.56
CA VAL A 99 10.24 -5.70 5.83
C VAL A 99 9.52 -6.34 4.66
N ASP A 100 10.30 -6.86 3.73
CA ASP A 100 9.88 -7.71 2.64
C ASP A 100 8.82 -8.69 3.16
N GLY A 101 7.55 -8.46 2.80
CA GLY A 101 6.47 -9.38 3.10
C GLY A 101 6.73 -10.73 2.42
N PRO A 102 5.96 -11.79 2.74
CA PRO A 102 6.13 -13.11 2.14
C PRO A 102 6.07 -13.13 0.60
N GLU A 103 5.62 -12.05 -0.04
CA GLU A 103 5.67 -11.76 -1.47
C GLU A 103 7.08 -11.44 -2.01
N PHE A 104 7.98 -10.88 -1.19
CA PHE A 104 9.37 -10.61 -1.52
C PHE A 104 10.26 -11.75 -1.00
N ARG A 105 9.99 -12.97 -1.47
CA ARG A 105 10.95 -14.06 -1.29
C ARG A 105 12.22 -13.68 -2.03
N TYR A 106 13.35 -13.64 -1.32
CA TYR A 106 14.69 -13.74 -1.90
C TYR A 106 14.79 -15.06 -2.65
N ILE A 107 14.25 -15.07 -3.86
CA ILE A 107 14.55 -16.04 -4.89
C ILE A 107 15.99 -15.70 -5.26
N GLY A 108 16.94 -16.33 -4.55
CA GLY A 108 18.36 -16.28 -4.95
C GLY A 108 18.47 -16.60 -6.44
N GLN A 109 19.56 -16.24 -7.10
CA GLN A 109 19.78 -16.45 -8.55
C GLN A 109 19.84 -17.93 -8.98
N GLN A 110 19.09 -18.82 -8.35
CA GLN A 110 18.84 -20.16 -8.82
C GLN A 110 17.74 -20.13 -9.88
N ASP A 111 17.89 -20.98 -10.88
CA ASP A 111 16.87 -21.18 -11.90
C ASP A 111 15.72 -22.01 -11.29
N TYR A 112 14.62 -21.32 -10.99
CA TYR A 112 13.39 -21.93 -10.50
C TYR A 112 12.40 -22.27 -11.62
N GLY A 113 12.82 -22.32 -12.89
CA GLY A 113 11.97 -22.75 -14.00
C GLY A 113 11.34 -24.13 -13.77
N TYR A 114 11.99 -24.99 -12.98
CA TYR A 114 11.42 -26.28 -12.58
C TYR A 114 10.16 -26.13 -11.71
N LEU A 115 10.02 -25.07 -10.89
CA LEU A 115 8.81 -24.84 -10.09
C LEU A 115 7.60 -24.62 -10.98
N GLU A 116 7.78 -23.99 -12.15
CA GLU A 116 6.69 -23.84 -13.12
C GLU A 116 6.19 -25.21 -13.61
N SER A 117 7.12 -26.16 -13.79
CA SER A 117 6.79 -27.53 -14.15
C SER A 117 6.19 -28.34 -12.99
N VAL A 118 6.57 -28.05 -11.74
CA VAL A 118 6.02 -28.68 -10.53
C VAL A 118 4.60 -28.16 -10.28
N CYS A 119 4.36 -26.86 -10.36
CA CYS A 119 3.02 -26.26 -10.31
C CYS A 119 2.13 -26.83 -11.43
N LYS A 120 2.66 -26.98 -12.65
CA LYS A 120 1.92 -27.63 -13.75
C LYS A 120 1.64 -29.12 -13.50
N LYS A 121 2.53 -29.85 -12.82
CA LYS A 121 2.43 -31.31 -12.56
C LYS A 121 1.54 -31.68 -11.37
N GLU A 122 1.47 -30.85 -10.32
CA GLU A 122 0.58 -31.09 -9.18
C GLU A 122 -0.89 -30.74 -9.48
N GLY A 123 -1.21 -30.32 -10.71
CA GLY A 123 -2.55 -29.88 -11.02
C GLY A 123 -2.89 -28.53 -10.38
N MET A 124 -1.90 -27.63 -10.19
CA MET A 124 -2.17 -26.19 -10.12
C MET A 124 -2.56 -25.66 -11.52
N ARG A 125 -3.59 -26.26 -12.12
CA ARG A 125 -4.54 -25.60 -13.04
C ARG A 125 -5.69 -24.97 -12.23
N GLY A 126 -5.50 -24.77 -10.92
CA GLY A 126 -6.42 -24.08 -10.01
C GLY A 126 -5.99 -22.62 -9.80
N GLY A 127 -5.76 -21.89 -10.89
CA GLY A 127 -5.69 -20.44 -10.81
C GLY A 127 -7.11 -19.90 -10.74
N PHE A 128 -7.37 -18.97 -9.83
CA PHE A 128 -8.61 -18.21 -9.88
C PHE A 128 -8.50 -17.12 -10.96
N TYR A 129 -9.63 -16.76 -11.55
CA TYR A 129 -9.73 -15.65 -12.51
C TYR A 129 -10.37 -14.43 -11.86
N TYR A 130 -10.17 -13.26 -12.45
CA TYR A 130 -10.82 -12.04 -11.99
C TYR A 130 -11.98 -11.63 -12.89
N MET A 131 -13.05 -11.15 -12.28
CA MET A 131 -14.07 -10.35 -12.94
C MET A 131 -14.15 -8.97 -12.28
N VAL A 132 -14.15 -7.93 -13.10
CA VAL A 132 -14.25 -6.54 -12.61
C VAL A 132 -15.69 -6.08 -12.77
N VAL A 133 -16.29 -5.58 -11.69
CA VAL A 133 -17.64 -4.99 -11.69
C VAL A 133 -17.61 -3.53 -11.25
N PRO A 134 -18.63 -2.72 -11.56
CA PRO A 134 -18.72 -1.36 -11.04
C PRO A 134 -18.94 -1.34 -9.52
N GLN A 135 -18.30 -0.39 -8.84
CA GLN A 135 -18.55 -0.08 -7.42
C GLN A 135 -19.89 0.68 -7.21
N SER A 136 -20.51 1.15 -8.30
CA SER A 136 -21.71 1.98 -8.24
C SER A 136 -22.95 1.21 -7.75
N VAL A 137 -23.72 1.82 -6.85
CA VAL A 137 -25.09 1.37 -6.50
C VAL A 137 -26.11 1.61 -7.60
N SER A 138 -25.81 2.53 -8.54
CA SER A 138 -26.67 2.79 -9.70
C SER A 138 -26.45 1.80 -10.83
N SER A 139 -25.34 1.06 -10.80
CA SER A 139 -25.02 0.03 -11.79
C SER A 139 -26.03 -1.12 -11.75
N PRO A 140 -26.43 -1.70 -12.89
CA PRO A 140 -27.25 -2.91 -12.91
C PRO A 140 -26.57 -4.11 -12.25
N VAL A 141 -25.24 -4.14 -12.21
CA VAL A 141 -24.41 -5.18 -11.61
C VAL A 141 -23.34 -4.58 -10.71
N ASN A 142 -23.16 -5.15 -9.52
CA ASN A 142 -22.09 -4.86 -8.59
C ASN A 142 -21.79 -6.10 -7.72
N LEU A 143 -20.90 -5.99 -6.73
CA LEU A 143 -20.51 -7.11 -5.86
C LEU A 143 -21.69 -7.75 -5.11
N CYS A 144 -22.70 -6.97 -4.75
CA CYS A 144 -23.84 -7.48 -3.98
C CYS A 144 -24.76 -8.40 -4.78
N ASN A 145 -24.90 -8.18 -6.10
CA ASN A 145 -25.86 -8.91 -6.94
C ASN A 145 -25.21 -9.77 -8.05
N ILE A 146 -23.88 -9.75 -8.21
CA ILE A 146 -23.19 -10.47 -9.29
C ILE A 146 -23.49 -11.96 -9.33
N ARG A 147 -23.66 -12.62 -8.17
CA ARG A 147 -24.01 -14.05 -8.09
C ARG A 147 -25.35 -14.32 -8.77
N VAL A 148 -26.38 -13.57 -8.36
CA VAL A 148 -27.73 -13.70 -8.92
C VAL A 148 -27.69 -13.38 -10.41
N PHE A 149 -27.03 -12.29 -10.79
CA PHE A 149 -26.90 -11.89 -12.19
C PHE A 149 -26.28 -12.97 -13.08
N LEU A 150 -25.19 -13.61 -12.65
CA LEU A 150 -24.52 -14.63 -13.46
C LEU A 150 -25.31 -15.95 -13.55
N ASP A 151 -26.12 -16.26 -12.53
CA ASP A 151 -26.95 -17.48 -12.50
C ASP A 151 -28.21 -17.35 -13.35
N ASN A 152 -28.89 -16.19 -13.32
CA ASN A 152 -30.22 -16.05 -13.90
C ASN A 152 -30.45 -14.75 -14.69
N GLY A 153 -29.44 -13.89 -14.84
CA GLY A 153 -29.52 -12.64 -15.58
C GLY A 153 -30.28 -11.51 -14.86
N GLN A 154 -30.62 -11.66 -13.58
CA GLN A 154 -31.36 -10.64 -12.83
C GLN A 154 -30.44 -9.54 -12.28
N CYS A 155 -30.81 -8.29 -12.55
CA CYS A 155 -30.21 -7.07 -12.04
C CYS A 155 -31.09 -6.50 -10.93
N LEU A 156 -30.73 -6.76 -9.67
CA LEU A 156 -31.48 -6.25 -8.52
C LEU A 156 -31.57 -4.70 -8.54
N VAL A 157 -32.70 -4.17 -8.06
CA VAL A 157 -32.95 -2.73 -7.90
C VAL A 157 -32.72 -2.37 -6.44
N ASN A 158 -32.14 -1.19 -6.17
CA ASN A 158 -31.80 -0.72 -4.82
C ASN A 158 -30.77 -1.59 -4.10
N VAL A 159 -29.72 -1.98 -4.82
CA VAL A 159 -28.61 -2.73 -4.23
C VAL A 159 -27.75 -1.76 -3.43
N GLY A 160 -27.52 -2.08 -2.15
CA GLY A 160 -26.61 -1.31 -1.29
C GLY A 160 -25.15 -1.43 -1.74
N ILE A 161 -24.29 -0.65 -1.10
CA ILE A 161 -22.83 -0.79 -1.23
C ILE A 161 -22.43 -2.06 -0.48
N SER A 162 -21.62 -2.90 -1.11
CA SER A 162 -21.04 -4.08 -0.46
C SER A 162 -20.06 -3.64 0.63
N GLU A 163 -20.14 -4.20 1.83
CA GLU A 163 -19.09 -4.05 2.84
C GLU A 163 -17.84 -4.89 2.50
N ALA A 164 -17.98 -5.87 1.60
CA ALA A 164 -16.87 -6.71 1.14
C ALA A 164 -16.23 -6.13 -0.12
N ASN A 165 -14.89 -6.10 -0.15
CA ASN A 165 -14.08 -5.64 -1.28
C ASN A 165 -13.98 -6.67 -2.42
N ARG A 166 -14.42 -7.91 -2.19
CA ARG A 166 -14.40 -8.98 -3.19
C ARG A 166 -15.43 -10.06 -2.90
N VAL A 167 -15.81 -10.80 -3.93
CA VAL A 167 -16.75 -11.91 -3.87
C VAL A 167 -16.19 -13.11 -4.62
N GLU A 168 -16.00 -14.22 -3.92
CA GLU A 168 -15.55 -15.49 -4.51
C GLU A 168 -16.76 -16.30 -5.00
N ILE A 169 -16.72 -16.74 -6.26
CA ILE A 169 -17.77 -17.49 -6.93
C ILE A 169 -17.18 -18.66 -7.74
N LYS A 170 -18.00 -19.67 -8.00
CA LYS A 170 -17.71 -20.66 -9.04
C LYS A 170 -18.51 -20.34 -10.28
N PHE A 171 -17.83 -19.96 -11.35
CA PHE A 171 -18.47 -19.63 -12.62
C PHE A 171 -18.01 -20.61 -13.70
N MET A 172 -18.96 -21.37 -14.26
CA MET A 172 -18.70 -22.35 -15.32
C MET A 172 -17.65 -23.42 -14.95
N GLY A 173 -17.53 -23.74 -13.65
CA GLY A 173 -16.55 -24.70 -13.12
C GLY A 173 -15.19 -24.09 -12.76
N TYR A 174 -14.98 -22.79 -12.98
CA TYR A 174 -13.76 -22.08 -12.62
C TYR A 174 -13.96 -21.27 -11.34
N ASP A 175 -12.91 -21.20 -10.52
CA ASP A 175 -12.87 -20.31 -9.37
C ASP A 175 -12.65 -18.87 -9.87
N VAL A 176 -13.57 -17.97 -9.52
CA VAL A 176 -13.56 -16.58 -9.96
C VAL A 176 -13.69 -15.66 -8.76
N VAL A 177 -12.81 -14.67 -8.69
CA VAL A 177 -12.84 -13.59 -7.72
C VAL A 177 -13.40 -12.36 -8.41
N VAL A 178 -14.56 -11.90 -7.96
CA VAL A 178 -15.16 -10.65 -8.44
C VAL A 178 -14.69 -9.50 -7.57
N VAL A 179 -14.22 -8.42 -8.18
CA VAL A 179 -13.74 -7.20 -7.50
C VAL A 179 -14.38 -5.96 -8.11
N ASP A 180 -14.49 -4.88 -7.33
CA ASP A 180 -14.94 -3.56 -7.79
C ASP A 180 -13.84 -2.48 -7.75
N ASP A 181 -12.73 -2.74 -7.06
CA ASP A 181 -11.52 -1.92 -7.07
C ASP A 181 -10.32 -2.70 -7.65
N VAL A 182 -9.62 -2.07 -8.60
CA VAL A 182 -8.44 -2.62 -9.30
C VAL A 182 -7.19 -1.76 -9.09
N LYS A 183 -7.17 -0.80 -8.16
CA LYS A 183 -6.01 0.06 -7.88
C LYS A 183 -4.73 -0.72 -7.57
N GLY A 184 -4.88 -1.86 -6.89
CA GLY A 184 -3.77 -2.73 -6.50
C GLY A 184 -3.38 -3.79 -7.53
N PHE A 185 -4.00 -3.81 -8.72
CA PHE A 185 -3.75 -4.87 -9.70
C PHE A 185 -2.36 -4.76 -10.32
N THR A 186 -1.60 -5.85 -10.28
CA THR A 186 -0.36 -6.01 -11.03
C THR A 186 -0.64 -6.41 -12.49
N SER A 187 0.38 -6.38 -13.35
CA SER A 187 0.25 -6.89 -14.73
C SER A 187 -0.15 -8.37 -14.79
N GLU A 188 0.23 -9.16 -13.79
CA GLU A 188 -0.14 -10.58 -13.68
C GLU A 188 -1.61 -10.74 -13.30
N ASP A 189 -2.15 -9.87 -12.43
CA ASP A 189 -3.57 -9.87 -12.08
C ASP A 189 -4.43 -9.49 -13.30
N TRP A 190 -4.03 -8.46 -14.05
CA TRP A 190 -4.68 -8.10 -15.31
C TRP A 190 -4.67 -9.24 -16.33
N ARG A 191 -3.58 -10.02 -16.39
CA ARG A 191 -3.52 -11.24 -17.22
C ARG A 191 -4.53 -12.30 -16.80
N ARG A 192 -5.04 -12.28 -15.58
CA ARG A 192 -6.07 -13.22 -15.09
C ARG A 192 -7.49 -12.67 -15.14
N VAL A 193 -7.68 -11.41 -15.56
CA VAL A 193 -9.02 -10.85 -15.79
C VAL A 193 -9.64 -11.50 -17.01
N VAL A 194 -10.86 -12.01 -16.85
CA VAL A 194 -11.62 -12.72 -17.90
C VAL A 194 -12.91 -12.01 -18.31
N CYS A 195 -13.34 -11.02 -17.52
CA CYS A 195 -14.55 -10.25 -17.79
C CYS A 195 -14.48 -8.88 -17.11
N VAL A 196 -14.98 -7.86 -17.79
CA VAL A 196 -15.17 -6.51 -17.24
C VAL A 196 -16.61 -6.07 -17.47
N PHE A 197 -17.28 -5.62 -16.41
CA PHE A 197 -18.59 -4.98 -16.49
C PHE A 197 -18.44 -3.48 -16.26
N LEU A 198 -19.04 -2.69 -17.14
CA LEU A 198 -19.02 -1.23 -17.10
C LEU A 198 -20.43 -0.68 -16.80
N ASP A 199 -20.49 0.40 -16.04
CA ASP A 199 -21.70 1.20 -15.80
C ASP A 199 -21.82 2.42 -16.75
N GLY A 200 -20.82 2.61 -17.62
CA GLY A 200 -20.75 3.68 -18.62
C GLY A 200 -20.24 5.02 -18.08
N SER A 201 -19.90 5.08 -16.80
CA SER A 201 -19.28 6.25 -16.19
C SER A 201 -17.78 6.28 -16.45
N LYS A 202 -17.23 7.47 -16.71
CA LYS A 202 -15.77 7.64 -16.83
C LYS A 202 -15.05 7.45 -15.50
N TRP A 203 -15.72 7.69 -14.37
CA TRP A 203 -15.07 7.57 -13.07
C TRP A 203 -14.66 6.13 -12.76
N GLN A 204 -15.42 5.14 -13.24
CA GLN A 204 -15.14 3.72 -13.00
C GLN A 204 -13.71 3.32 -13.40
N ILE A 205 -13.19 3.88 -14.50
CA ILE A 205 -11.90 3.52 -15.12
C ILE A 205 -10.79 4.53 -14.84
N ASN A 206 -11.12 5.70 -14.28
CA ASN A 206 -10.16 6.81 -14.13
C ASN A 206 -8.96 6.45 -13.24
N GLU A 207 -9.16 5.52 -12.31
CA GLU A 207 -8.14 5.10 -11.34
C GLU A 207 -7.49 3.75 -11.70
N TRP A 208 -7.75 3.24 -12.91
CA TRP A 208 -7.11 2.00 -13.36
C TRP A 208 -5.67 2.31 -13.77
N SER A 209 -4.71 1.63 -13.14
CA SER A 209 -3.28 1.79 -13.42
C SER A 209 -2.87 1.10 -14.73
N VAL A 210 -3.59 1.40 -15.82
CA VAL A 210 -3.46 0.77 -17.13
C VAL A 210 -3.03 1.83 -18.14
N LYS A 211 -1.99 1.51 -18.93
CA LYS A 211 -1.47 2.42 -19.96
C LYS A 211 -2.40 2.53 -21.18
N ASP A 212 -2.97 1.42 -21.61
CA ASP A 212 -3.85 1.35 -22.78
C ASP A 212 -5.15 0.60 -22.45
N LEU A 213 -6.22 1.38 -22.25
CA LEU A 213 -7.56 0.83 -22.02
C LEU A 213 -8.15 0.18 -23.28
N ALA A 214 -7.74 0.59 -24.49
CA ALA A 214 -8.22 -0.01 -25.72
C ALA A 214 -7.71 -1.44 -25.86
N GLU A 215 -6.43 -1.67 -25.55
CA GLU A 215 -5.85 -3.02 -25.54
C GLU A 215 -6.60 -3.95 -24.56
N ILE A 216 -6.95 -3.45 -23.37
CA ILE A 216 -7.74 -4.21 -22.41
C ILE A 216 -9.09 -4.60 -22.99
N PHE A 217 -9.85 -3.64 -23.54
CA PHE A 217 -11.19 -3.92 -24.04
C PHE A 217 -11.21 -4.73 -25.34
N ASP A 218 -10.12 -4.73 -26.09
CA ASP A 218 -9.94 -5.63 -27.24
C ASP A 218 -9.58 -7.06 -26.84
N THR A 219 -8.83 -7.22 -25.74
CA THR A 219 -8.35 -8.52 -25.28
C THR A 219 -9.34 -9.21 -24.34
N ILE A 220 -10.00 -8.45 -23.47
CA ILE A 220 -10.84 -8.93 -22.39
C ILE A 220 -12.33 -8.66 -22.73
N PRO A 221 -13.20 -9.68 -22.67
CA PRO A 221 -14.64 -9.50 -22.81
C PRO A 221 -15.17 -8.39 -21.89
N THR A 222 -15.64 -7.30 -22.51
CA THR A 222 -16.11 -6.12 -21.78
C THR A 222 -17.56 -5.82 -22.12
N PHE A 223 -18.39 -5.68 -21.10
CA PHE A 223 -19.84 -5.51 -21.23
C PHE A 223 -20.31 -4.23 -20.55
N TYR A 224 -21.04 -3.41 -21.28
CA TYR A 224 -21.73 -2.24 -20.74
C TYR A 224 -23.21 -2.56 -20.55
N LEU A 225 -23.67 -2.55 -19.29
CA LEU A 225 -25.07 -2.81 -18.96
C LEU A 225 -25.84 -1.48 -18.91
N SER A 226 -26.74 -1.25 -19.88
CA SER A 226 -27.52 -0.01 -19.95
C SER A 226 -28.94 -0.20 -19.41
N ARG A 227 -29.36 0.64 -18.45
CA ARG A 227 -30.75 0.73 -17.98
C ARG A 227 -31.54 1.71 -18.86
N GLY A 228 -32.43 1.18 -19.71
CA GLY A 228 -33.34 1.99 -20.53
C GLY A 228 -32.65 2.98 -21.49
N ASN A 229 -33.29 4.12 -21.76
CA ASN A 229 -32.83 5.19 -22.65
C ASN A 229 -31.76 6.10 -22.02
N GLN A 230 -30.94 5.60 -21.08
CA GLN A 230 -29.80 6.38 -20.59
C GLN A 230 -28.86 6.68 -21.77
N HIS A 231 -28.53 7.96 -21.92
CA HIS A 231 -27.55 8.42 -22.89
C HIS A 231 -26.21 7.76 -22.58
N GLU A 232 -25.73 6.97 -23.53
CA GLU A 232 -24.42 6.35 -23.49
C GLU A 232 -23.36 7.44 -23.27
N GLY A 233 -22.46 7.23 -22.31
CA GLY A 233 -21.27 8.05 -22.22
C GLY A 233 -20.49 7.94 -23.53
N GLN A 234 -20.12 9.08 -24.14
CA GLN A 234 -19.31 9.13 -25.37
C GLN A 234 -18.09 8.22 -25.31
N PHE A 235 -17.52 8.04 -24.11
CA PHE A 235 -16.43 7.12 -23.82
C PHE A 235 -16.71 5.69 -24.28
N VAL A 236 -17.85 5.09 -23.93
CA VAL A 236 -18.14 3.67 -24.22
C VAL A 236 -18.17 3.40 -25.72
N ARG A 237 -18.55 4.40 -26.53
CA ARG A 237 -18.59 4.30 -28.00
C ARG A 237 -17.21 4.26 -28.64
N SER A 238 -16.19 4.74 -27.95
CA SER A 238 -14.81 4.80 -28.45
C SER A 238 -14.06 3.48 -28.27
N TYR A 239 -14.62 2.50 -27.57
CA TYR A 239 -13.98 1.24 -27.23
C TYR A 239 -14.79 0.03 -27.70
N ASN A 240 -14.12 -1.11 -27.81
CA ASN A 240 -14.73 -2.40 -28.14
C ASN A 240 -15.50 -2.97 -26.94
N VAL A 241 -16.62 -2.34 -26.62
CA VAL A 241 -17.49 -2.71 -25.50
C VAL A 241 -18.82 -3.22 -26.03
N ARG A 242 -19.25 -4.39 -25.55
CA ARG A 242 -20.56 -4.94 -25.90
C ARG A 242 -21.64 -4.35 -25.02
N LYS A 243 -22.58 -3.64 -25.63
CA LYS A 243 -23.76 -3.13 -24.93
C LYS A 243 -24.79 -4.23 -24.73
N ILE A 244 -25.28 -4.38 -23.50
CA ILE A 244 -26.41 -5.25 -23.14
C ILE A 244 -27.49 -4.38 -22.52
N GLN A 245 -28.71 -4.50 -23.05
CA GLN A 245 -29.87 -3.78 -22.52
C GLN A 245 -30.48 -4.56 -21.35
N VAL A 246 -30.61 -3.88 -20.22
CA VAL A 246 -31.37 -4.40 -19.06
C VAL A 246 -32.81 -3.94 -19.19
N ARG A 247 -33.74 -4.89 -19.27
CA ARG A 247 -35.20 -4.65 -19.36
C ARG A 247 -35.88 -5.29 -18.16
N ASP A 248 -36.77 -4.55 -17.51
CA ASP A 248 -37.52 -5.02 -16.32
C ASP A 248 -36.64 -5.62 -15.22
N GLY A 249 -35.42 -5.09 -15.06
CA GLY A 249 -34.46 -5.58 -14.06
C GLY A 249 -33.79 -6.91 -14.42
N ALA A 250 -33.79 -7.33 -15.68
CA ALA A 250 -33.05 -8.52 -16.14
C ALA A 250 -32.48 -8.35 -17.55
N ILE A 251 -31.53 -9.20 -17.91
CA ILE A 251 -31.04 -9.35 -19.28
C ILE A 251 -31.72 -10.55 -19.96
N SER A 252 -31.69 -10.60 -21.30
CA SER A 252 -32.21 -11.75 -22.02
C SER A 252 -31.32 -12.99 -21.81
N LYS A 253 -31.90 -14.18 -21.90
CA LYS A 253 -31.13 -15.43 -21.82
C LYS A 253 -30.04 -15.50 -22.89
N SER A 254 -30.33 -15.03 -24.10
CA SER A 254 -29.34 -14.93 -25.18
C SER A 254 -28.16 -14.02 -24.82
N ASP A 255 -28.39 -12.91 -24.12
CA ASP A 255 -27.30 -12.03 -23.70
C ASP A 255 -26.44 -12.69 -22.62
N LEU A 256 -27.07 -13.42 -21.69
CA LEU A 256 -26.36 -14.19 -20.67
C LEU A 256 -25.51 -15.31 -21.29
N ASP A 257 -26.06 -16.02 -22.28
CA ASP A 257 -25.34 -17.06 -23.02
C ASP A 257 -24.12 -16.47 -23.75
N VAL A 258 -24.25 -15.27 -24.33
CA VAL A 258 -23.14 -14.54 -24.97
C VAL A 258 -22.05 -14.15 -23.96
N ILE A 259 -22.43 -13.70 -22.76
CA ILE A 259 -21.45 -13.44 -21.68
C ILE A 259 -20.70 -14.72 -21.35
N GLN A 260 -21.41 -15.82 -21.08
CA GLN A 260 -20.82 -17.10 -20.74
C GLN A 260 -19.88 -17.62 -21.83
N GLU A 261 -20.28 -17.55 -23.10
CA GLU A 261 -19.48 -17.99 -24.24
C GLU A 261 -18.17 -17.18 -24.34
N LYS A 262 -18.26 -15.86 -24.20
CA LYS A 262 -17.09 -14.97 -24.29
C LYS A 262 -16.14 -15.14 -23.12
N VAL A 263 -16.66 -15.26 -21.90
CA VAL A 263 -15.84 -15.53 -20.72
C VAL A 263 -15.14 -16.88 -20.87
N ARG A 264 -15.86 -17.93 -21.30
CA ARG A 264 -15.28 -19.25 -21.57
C ARG A 264 -14.19 -19.18 -22.62
N GLY A 265 -14.44 -18.48 -23.74
CA GLY A 265 -13.44 -18.30 -24.79
C GLY A 265 -12.19 -17.58 -24.29
N CYS A 266 -12.35 -16.56 -23.44
CA CYS A 266 -11.24 -15.84 -22.82
C CYS A 266 -10.44 -16.75 -21.88
N VAL A 267 -11.11 -17.52 -21.03
CA VAL A 267 -10.48 -18.49 -20.12
C VAL A 267 -9.66 -19.54 -20.88
N LEU A 268 -10.19 -20.08 -21.99
CA LEU A 268 -9.53 -21.11 -22.79
C LEU A 268 -8.32 -20.60 -23.59
N ASN A 269 -8.26 -19.30 -23.87
CA ASN A 269 -7.18 -18.67 -24.63
C ASN A 269 -6.05 -18.13 -23.73
N LYS A 270 -6.14 -18.30 -22.41
CA LYS A 270 -5.13 -17.90 -21.42
C LYS A 270 -4.19 -19.02 -21.01
#